data_AF-A4N799-F1
#
_entry.id   AF-A4N799-F1
#
_cell.length_a   1.000
_cell.length_b   1.000
_cell.length_c   1.000
_cell.angle_alpha   90.00
_cell.angle_beta   90.00
_cell.angle_gamma   90.00
#
_symmetry.space_group_name_H-M   'P 1'
#
loop_
_entity.id
_entity.type
_entity.pdbx_description
1 polymer ?
#
loop_
_entity_poly.entity_id
_entity_poly.type
_entity_poly.pdbx_seq_one_letter_code
_entity_poly.pdbx_strand_id
1 'polypeptide(L)'
;MTTLTYQDLCKQYSKYSSRLSTRRTLLREQICQLQIALAKDLNLLEKCYRKQLNQEATEPYVKLLDENNQPIEFFQLKAQFNALGEPNITFKLALALEESENSYPKTLVNLAIIAYYINDTHVNFVFQDIKENFAFPTNLEDESCFEPIIQAYKELVLKTYEIK
;
A
#
# COMPACT_ATOMS: atom_id res chain seq x y z
N MET A 1 -26.66 28.42 -28.45
CA MET A 1 -25.49 28.22 -27.58
C MET A 1 -25.99 28.22 -26.15
N THR A 2 -25.91 27.11 -25.43
CA THR A 2 -26.32 27.03 -24.02
C THR A 2 -25.24 27.69 -23.17
N THR A 3 -25.58 28.80 -22.51
CA THR A 3 -24.64 29.54 -21.67
C THR A 3 -24.40 28.75 -20.37
N LEU A 4 -23.16 28.34 -20.12
CA LEU A 4 -22.77 27.64 -18.90
C LEU A 4 -22.92 28.60 -17.70
N THR A 5 -23.70 28.23 -16.68
CA THR A 5 -23.91 29.08 -15.51
C THR A 5 -22.89 28.80 -14.40
N TYR A 6 -22.73 29.75 -13.47
CA TYR A 6 -21.94 29.53 -12.25
C TYR A 6 -22.44 28.31 -11.46
N GLN A 7 -23.76 28.10 -11.39
CA GLN A 7 -24.31 26.93 -10.70
C GLN A 7 -23.95 25.62 -11.40
N ASP A 8 -23.84 25.61 -12.72
CA ASP A 8 -23.39 24.44 -13.48
C ASP A 8 -21.92 24.12 -13.17
N LEU A 9 -21.07 25.15 -13.07
CA LEU A 9 -19.67 25.00 -12.64
C LEU A 9 -19.56 24.44 -11.21
N CYS A 10 -20.33 24.97 -10.25
CA CYS A 10 -20.37 24.46 -8.88
C CYS A 10 -20.80 22.98 -8.84
N LYS A 11 -21.81 22.59 -9.61
CA LYS A 11 -22.29 21.20 -9.69
C LYS A 11 -21.23 20.29 -10.29
N GLN A 12 -20.56 20.70 -11.36
CA GLN A 12 -19.48 19.93 -11.98
C GLN A 12 -18.30 19.77 -11.02
N TYR A 13 -17.90 20.84 -10.33
CA TYR A 13 -16.82 20.77 -9.35
C TYR A 13 -17.15 19.84 -8.17
N SER A 14 -18.38 19.92 -7.64
CA SER A 14 -18.83 19.05 -6.55
C SER A 14 -18.79 17.56 -6.96
N LYS A 15 -19.30 17.23 -8.16
CA LYS A 15 -19.23 15.88 -8.72
C LYS A 15 -17.79 15.40 -8.90
N TYR A 16 -16.93 16.26 -9.43
CA TYR A 16 -15.51 15.97 -9.62
C TYR A 16 -14.81 15.71 -8.29
N SER A 17 -15.01 16.58 -7.29
CA SER A 17 -14.42 16.43 -5.96
C SER A 17 -14.88 15.16 -5.25
N SER A 18 -16.17 14.81 -5.38
CA SER A 18 -16.71 13.55 -4.83
C SER A 18 -16.03 12.35 -5.48
N ARG A 19 -15.91 12.34 -6.81
CA ARG A 19 -15.23 11.28 -7.56
C ARG A 19 -13.77 11.12 -7.13
N LEU A 20 -13.02 12.21 -6.98
CA LEU A 20 -11.64 12.16 -6.51
C LEU A 20 -11.54 11.57 -5.10
N SER A 21 -12.45 11.95 -4.21
CA SER A 21 -12.47 11.40 -2.86
C SER A 21 -12.72 9.89 -2.85
N THR A 22 -13.69 9.42 -3.64
CA THR A 22 -14.01 7.98 -3.76
C THR A 22 -12.80 7.19 -4.28
N ARG A 23 -12.16 7.66 -5.36
CA ARG A 23 -10.99 6.97 -5.95
C ARG A 23 -9.81 6.91 -5.00
N ARG A 24 -9.56 7.98 -4.24
CA ARG A 24 -8.54 8.00 -3.19
C ARG A 24 -8.85 7.00 -2.08
N THR A 25 -10.10 6.94 -1.63
CA THR A 25 -10.53 5.98 -0.61
C THR A 25 -10.33 4.56 -1.10
N LEU A 26 -10.74 4.25 -2.34
CA LEU A 26 -10.53 2.95 -2.97
C LEU A 26 -9.04 2.55 -2.95
N LEU A 27 -8.12 3.44 -3.36
CA LEU A 27 -6.69 3.11 -3.31
C LEU A 27 -6.20 2.81 -1.89
N ARG A 28 -6.62 3.59 -0.89
CA ARG A 28 -6.25 3.36 0.51
C ARG A 28 -6.76 2.01 1.01
N GLU A 29 -7.98 1.65 0.64
CA GLU A 29 -8.56 0.34 0.96
C GLU A 29 -7.78 -0.78 0.29
N GLN A 30 -7.42 -0.66 -0.99
CA GLN A 30 -6.64 -1.70 -1.68
C GLN A 30 -5.22 -1.86 -1.11
N ILE A 31 -4.59 -0.77 -0.66
CA ILE A 31 -3.30 -0.85 0.05
C ILE A 31 -3.45 -1.59 1.38
N CYS A 32 -4.52 -1.34 2.12
CA CYS A 32 -4.86 -2.07 3.34
C CYS A 32 -5.09 -3.57 3.05
N GLN A 33 -5.85 -3.90 2.00
CA GLN A 33 -6.07 -5.28 1.60
C GLN A 33 -4.78 -5.99 1.18
N LEU A 34 -3.87 -5.32 0.47
CA LEU A 34 -2.55 -5.86 0.17
C LEU A 34 -1.75 -6.16 1.44
N GLN A 35 -1.73 -5.26 2.42
CA GLN A 35 -1.07 -5.47 3.71
C GLN A 35 -1.64 -6.70 4.44
N ILE A 36 -2.97 -6.80 4.51
CA ILE A 36 -3.68 -7.93 5.13
C ILE A 36 -3.37 -9.23 4.40
N ALA A 37 -3.40 -9.22 3.06
CA ALA A 37 -3.14 -10.38 2.24
C ALA A 37 -1.70 -10.89 2.43
N LEU A 38 -0.70 -10.00 2.50
CA LEU A 38 0.67 -10.37 2.82
C LEU A 38 0.78 -10.98 4.23
N ALA A 39 0.15 -10.37 5.23
CA ALA A 39 0.15 -10.89 6.59
C ALA A 39 -0.51 -12.28 6.66
N LYS A 40 -1.63 -12.48 5.97
CA LYS A 40 -2.34 -13.76 5.91
C LYS A 40 -1.50 -14.83 5.24
N ASP A 41 -0.94 -14.53 4.07
CA ASP A 41 -0.10 -15.46 3.30
C ASP A 41 1.15 -15.92 4.10
N LEU A 42 1.73 -15.04 4.92
CA LEU A 42 2.84 -15.37 5.81
C LEU A 42 2.43 -16.00 7.16
N ASN A 43 1.13 -16.25 7.39
CA ASN A 43 0.58 -16.70 8.68
C ASN A 43 0.91 -15.75 9.86
N LEU A 44 0.91 -14.45 9.60
CA LEU A 44 1.19 -13.35 10.53
C LEU A 44 -0.03 -12.47 10.81
N LEU A 45 -1.20 -12.79 10.23
CA LEU A 45 -2.44 -12.06 10.50
C LEU A 45 -2.74 -12.08 12.01
N GLU A 46 -3.06 -10.91 12.57
CA GLU A 46 -3.30 -10.68 14.01
C GLU A 46 -2.12 -11.00 14.95
N LYS A 47 -0.96 -11.39 14.41
CA LYS A 47 0.24 -11.60 15.22
C LYS A 47 0.98 -10.29 15.43
N CYS A 48 1.36 -10.07 16.68
CA CYS A 48 2.18 -8.95 17.09
C CYS A 48 3.45 -9.44 17.81
N TYR A 49 4.49 -8.62 17.79
CA TYR A 49 5.73 -8.85 18.51
C TYR A 49 5.97 -7.76 19.55
N ARG A 50 6.86 -8.04 20.51
CA ARG A 50 7.26 -7.04 21.51
C ARG A 50 8.33 -6.15 20.93
N LYS A 51 8.20 -4.83 21.00
CA LYS A 51 9.30 -3.96 20.55
C LYS A 51 10.52 -4.05 21.49
N GLN A 52 10.25 -4.31 22.76
CA GLN A 52 11.21 -4.42 23.85
C GLN A 52 10.82 -5.59 24.75
N LEU A 53 11.82 -6.28 25.34
CA LEU A 53 11.61 -7.50 26.16
C LEU A 53 10.52 -7.37 27.24
N ASN A 54 10.39 -6.19 27.84
CA ASN A 54 9.49 -5.92 28.97
C ASN A 54 8.14 -5.29 28.57
N GLN A 55 7.83 -5.24 27.27
CA GLN A 55 6.57 -4.66 26.78
C GLN A 55 5.61 -5.76 26.30
N GLU A 56 4.32 -5.44 26.29
CA GLU A 56 3.32 -6.27 25.63
C GLU A 56 3.57 -6.37 24.12
N ALA A 57 3.11 -7.47 23.52
CA ALA A 57 3.26 -7.70 22.09
C ALA A 57 2.18 -6.93 21.33
N THR A 58 2.48 -5.70 20.93
CA THR A 58 1.53 -4.79 20.27
C THR A 58 1.95 -4.38 18.86
N GLU A 59 3.21 -4.64 18.46
CA GLU A 59 3.70 -4.23 17.14
C GLU A 59 3.37 -5.29 16.08
N PRO A 60 2.64 -4.95 15.00
CA PRO A 60 2.35 -5.91 13.94
C PRO A 60 3.62 -6.24 13.13
N TYR A 61 3.73 -7.48 12.68
CA TYR A 61 4.84 -7.91 11.82
C TYR A 61 4.80 -7.25 10.44
N VAL A 62 3.61 -7.03 9.89
CA VAL A 62 3.40 -6.33 8.60
C VAL A 62 2.76 -4.99 8.85
N LYS A 63 3.40 -3.90 8.43
CA LYS A 63 2.89 -2.53 8.61
C LYS A 63 3.19 -1.61 7.45
N LEU A 64 2.38 -0.56 7.33
CA LEU A 64 2.61 0.52 6.40
C LEU A 64 3.49 1.57 7.06
N LEU A 65 4.46 2.09 6.31
CA LEU A 65 5.30 3.20 6.72
C LEU A 65 5.14 4.39 5.76
N ASP A 66 5.33 5.59 6.30
CA ASP A 66 5.42 6.82 5.52
C ASP A 66 6.82 6.98 4.88
N GLU A 67 7.02 8.10 4.17
CA GLU A 67 8.30 8.45 3.54
C GLU A 67 9.48 8.50 4.54
N ASN A 68 9.20 8.84 5.80
CA ASN A 68 10.16 8.96 6.91
C ASN A 68 10.33 7.65 7.71
N ASN A 69 9.84 6.53 7.19
CA ASN A 69 9.85 5.21 7.84
C ASN A 69 9.07 5.17 9.18
N GLN A 70 8.11 6.07 9.38
CA GLN A 70 7.23 6.04 10.55
C GLN A 70 5.97 5.21 10.26
N PRO A 71 5.48 4.41 11.22
CA PRO A 71 4.21 3.73 11.09
C PRO A 71 3.09 4.71 10.74
N ILE A 72 2.27 4.34 9.76
CA ILE A 72 1.14 5.16 9.31
C ILE A 72 -0.09 4.27 9.09
N GLU A 73 -1.25 4.79 9.44
CA GLU A 73 -2.51 4.11 9.14
C GLU A 73 -2.90 4.28 7.67
N PHE A 74 -3.54 3.27 7.08
CA PHE A 74 -3.91 3.30 5.65
C PHE A 74 -4.78 4.52 5.27
N PHE A 75 -5.65 4.98 6.17
CA PHE A 75 -6.52 6.14 5.94
C PHE A 75 -5.77 7.48 5.93
N GLN A 76 -4.55 7.52 6.47
CA GLN A 76 -3.70 8.70 6.51
C GLN A 76 -2.78 8.83 5.29
N LEU A 77 -2.65 7.76 4.49
CA LEU A 77 -1.81 7.76 3.28
C LEU A 77 -2.18 8.93 2.35
N LYS A 78 -1.19 9.74 1.99
CA LYS A 78 -1.38 10.91 1.14
C LYS A 78 -1.49 10.47 -0.33
N ALA A 79 -2.51 10.96 -1.02
CA ALA A 79 -2.65 10.78 -2.46
C ALA A 79 -2.10 11.98 -3.21
N GLN A 80 -1.35 11.69 -4.27
CA GLN A 80 -0.99 12.64 -5.32
C GLN A 80 -1.92 12.42 -6.51
N PHE A 81 -2.05 13.42 -7.38
CA PHE A 81 -2.90 13.34 -8.56
C PHE A 81 -2.06 13.56 -9.81
N ASN A 82 -2.24 12.71 -10.81
CA ASN A 82 -1.55 12.87 -12.09
C ASN A 82 -2.18 14.00 -12.93
N ALA A 83 -1.64 14.25 -14.13
CA ALA A 83 -2.14 15.29 -15.04
C ALA A 83 -3.61 15.08 -15.48
N LEU A 84 -4.13 13.85 -15.41
CA LEU A 84 -5.53 13.51 -15.69
C LEU A 84 -6.43 13.63 -14.45
N GLY A 85 -5.84 13.96 -13.30
CA GLY A 85 -6.54 14.02 -12.01
C GLY A 85 -6.79 12.66 -11.38
N GLU A 86 -6.12 11.59 -11.84
CA GLU A 86 -6.25 10.27 -11.22
C GLU A 86 -5.28 10.13 -10.04
N PRO A 87 -5.75 9.59 -8.90
CA PRO A 87 -4.91 9.49 -7.72
C PRO A 87 -3.85 8.40 -7.87
N ASN A 88 -2.71 8.63 -7.22
CA ASN A 88 -1.73 7.61 -6.90
C ASN A 88 -1.26 7.81 -5.45
N ILE A 89 -0.82 6.74 -4.81
CA ILE A 89 -0.34 6.74 -3.42
C ILE A 89 1.01 6.04 -3.38
N THR A 90 2.02 6.74 -2.89
CA THR A 90 3.31 6.14 -2.53
C THR A 90 3.29 5.73 -1.07
N PHE A 91 3.71 4.50 -0.78
CA PHE A 91 3.79 3.97 0.58
C PHE A 91 4.96 2.99 0.69
N LYS A 92 5.35 2.67 1.91
CA LYS A 92 6.31 1.59 2.18
C LYS A 92 5.58 0.45 2.88
N LEU A 93 5.71 -0.76 2.35
CA LEU A 93 5.19 -1.96 2.99
C LEU A 93 6.34 -2.64 3.72
N ALA A 94 6.23 -2.73 5.04
CA ALA A 94 7.27 -3.21 5.91
C ALA A 94 6.94 -4.57 6.53
N LEU A 95 7.97 -5.40 6.67
CA LEU A 95 7.95 -6.73 7.28
C LEU A 95 9.05 -6.81 8.34
N ALA A 96 8.67 -7.15 9.57
CA ALA A 96 9.60 -7.47 10.65
C ALA A 96 10.07 -8.92 10.52
N LEU A 97 11.39 -9.12 10.52
CA LEU A 97 12.06 -10.41 10.41
C LEU A 97 12.83 -10.74 11.69
N GLU A 98 12.99 -12.02 11.96
CA GLU A 98 13.66 -12.57 13.14
C GLU A 98 14.23 -13.96 12.86
N GLU A 99 15.29 -14.31 13.58
CA GLU A 99 15.85 -15.67 13.56
C GLU A 99 14.99 -16.63 14.39
N SER A 100 14.42 -16.13 15.49
CA SER A 100 13.46 -16.85 16.34
C SER A 100 12.49 -15.88 17.00
N GLU A 101 11.36 -16.38 17.50
CA GLU A 101 10.29 -15.58 18.15
C GLU A 101 10.81 -14.67 19.28
N ASN A 102 11.85 -15.12 20.00
CA ASN A 102 12.45 -14.39 21.11
C ASN A 102 13.73 -13.62 20.74
N SER A 103 14.13 -13.60 19.46
CA SER A 103 15.30 -12.84 19.00
C SER A 103 14.97 -11.35 18.90
N TYR A 104 15.82 -10.49 19.46
CA TYR A 104 15.70 -9.03 19.42
C TYR A 104 17.05 -8.36 19.12
N PRO A 105 17.08 -7.19 18.45
CA PRO A 105 15.92 -6.50 17.86
C PRO A 105 15.40 -7.22 16.61
N LYS A 106 14.11 -7.03 16.30
CA LYS A 106 13.55 -7.46 15.00
C LYS A 106 14.20 -6.63 13.89
N THR A 107 14.45 -7.24 12.75
CA THR A 107 14.97 -6.54 11.56
C THR A 107 13.81 -6.08 10.71
N LEU A 108 13.64 -4.76 10.54
CA LEU A 108 12.55 -4.21 9.75
C LEU A 108 13.00 -4.02 8.29
N VAL A 109 12.42 -4.80 7.39
CA VAL A 109 12.57 -4.63 5.94
C VAL A 109 11.38 -3.85 5.43
N ASN A 110 11.59 -3.00 4.43
CA ASN A 110 10.51 -2.32 3.75
C ASN A 110 10.84 -2.13 2.28
N LEU A 111 9.80 -2.18 1.44
CA LEU A 111 9.88 -1.88 0.03
C LEU A 111 8.94 -0.72 -0.28
N ALA A 112 9.40 0.22 -1.10
CA ALA A 112 8.62 1.35 -1.56
C ALA A 112 7.75 0.93 -2.75
N ILE A 113 6.45 1.21 -2.65
CA ILE A 113 5.43 0.82 -3.64
C ILE A 113 4.61 2.07 -3.99
N ILE A 114 4.29 2.22 -5.27
CA ILE A 114 3.28 3.17 -5.73
C ILE A 114 2.04 2.41 -6.19
N ALA A 115 0.89 2.73 -5.63
CA ALA A 115 -0.41 2.28 -6.13
C ALA A 115 -1.00 3.35 -7.05
N TYR A 116 -1.29 2.98 -8.28
CA TYR A 116 -1.95 3.83 -9.28
C TYR A 116 -3.39 3.38 -9.48
N TYR A 117 -4.32 4.32 -9.40
CA TYR A 117 -5.68 4.07 -9.84
C TYR A 117 -5.73 3.99 -11.36
N ILE A 118 -6.33 2.92 -11.88
CA ILE A 118 -6.59 2.75 -13.32
C ILE A 118 -8.07 2.98 -13.59
N ASN A 119 -8.93 2.24 -12.87
CA ASN A 119 -10.39 2.38 -12.87
C ASN A 119 -10.96 1.75 -11.59
N ASP A 120 -12.29 1.69 -11.46
CA ASP A 120 -12.94 1.19 -10.24
C ASP A 120 -12.76 -0.30 -9.98
N THR A 121 -12.31 -1.08 -10.98
CA THR A 121 -12.03 -2.52 -10.86
C THR A 121 -10.55 -2.84 -11.01
N HIS A 122 -9.68 -1.86 -11.27
CA HIS A 122 -8.26 -2.08 -11.53
C HIS A 122 -7.37 -1.07 -10.82
N VAL A 123 -6.38 -1.59 -10.12
CA VAL A 123 -5.29 -0.84 -9.51
C VAL A 123 -3.98 -1.42 -10.02
N ASN A 124 -2.93 -0.61 -10.10
CA ASN A 124 -1.62 -1.07 -10.49
C ASN A 124 -0.61 -0.77 -9.39
N PHE A 125 0.12 -1.78 -8.93
CA PHE A 125 1.16 -1.63 -7.92
C PHE A 125 2.53 -1.69 -8.56
N VAL A 126 3.42 -0.75 -8.24
CA VAL A 126 4.76 -0.64 -8.82
C VAL A 126 5.80 -0.54 -7.71
N PHE A 127 6.72 -1.49 -7.65
CA PHE A 127 7.87 -1.42 -6.75
C PHE A 127 8.88 -0.41 -7.26
N GLN A 128 9.29 0.53 -6.40
CA GLN A 128 10.26 1.57 -6.73
C GLN A 128 11.71 1.09 -6.60
N ASP A 129 11.94 0.01 -5.86
CA ASP A 129 13.28 -0.50 -5.57
C ASP A 129 13.86 -1.39 -6.70
N ILE A 130 13.15 -1.52 -7.82
CA ILE A 130 13.57 -2.32 -8.98
C ILE A 130 13.73 -1.39 -10.19
N LYS A 131 14.89 -1.47 -10.86
CA LYS A 131 15.21 -0.65 -12.05
C LYS A 131 14.24 -0.82 -13.22
N GLU A 132 13.51 -1.93 -13.28
CA GLU A 132 12.62 -2.27 -14.39
C GLU A 132 11.17 -1.78 -14.21
N ASN A 133 10.84 -1.05 -13.12
CA ASN A 133 9.48 -0.53 -12.86
C ASN A 133 8.40 -1.60 -13.09
N PHE A 134 8.61 -2.82 -12.58
CA PHE A 134 7.62 -3.88 -12.72
C PHE A 134 6.28 -3.45 -12.11
N ALA A 135 5.29 -3.45 -12.97
CA ALA A 135 3.93 -3.04 -12.69
C ALA A 135 3.05 -4.28 -12.59
N PHE A 136 2.30 -4.36 -11.49
CA PHE A 136 1.39 -5.46 -11.20
C PHE A 136 -0.05 -4.96 -11.34
N PRO A 137 -0.67 -5.14 -12.52
CA PRO A 137 -2.08 -4.86 -12.69
C PRO A 137 -2.90 -5.83 -11.83
N THR A 138 -3.70 -5.28 -10.94
CA THR A 138 -4.57 -5.98 -9.99
C THR A 138 -6.01 -5.75 -10.40
N ASN A 139 -6.67 -6.80 -10.87
CA ASN A 139 -8.11 -6.82 -11.05
C ASN A 139 -8.77 -7.09 -9.71
N LEU A 140 -9.51 -6.11 -9.18
CA LEU A 140 -10.14 -6.14 -7.86
C LEU A 140 -11.31 -7.12 -7.78
N GLU A 141 -11.76 -7.65 -8.91
CA GLU A 141 -12.82 -8.68 -8.96
C GLU A 141 -12.26 -10.10 -8.72
N ASP A 142 -10.94 -10.29 -8.82
CA ASP A 142 -10.30 -11.59 -8.62
C ASP A 142 -9.94 -11.80 -7.13
N GLU A 143 -10.32 -12.95 -6.56
CA GLU A 143 -10.06 -13.25 -5.12
C GLU A 143 -8.57 -13.31 -4.77
N SER A 144 -7.74 -13.74 -5.72
CA SER A 144 -6.29 -13.91 -5.58
C SER A 144 -5.49 -12.76 -6.21
N CYS A 145 -6.12 -11.60 -6.44
CA CYS A 145 -5.53 -10.49 -7.19
C CYS A 145 -4.20 -9.95 -6.65
N PHE A 146 -3.91 -10.16 -5.35
CA PHE A 146 -2.66 -9.74 -4.71
C PHE A 146 -1.55 -10.79 -4.72
N GLU A 147 -1.82 -12.05 -5.07
CA GLU A 147 -0.82 -13.13 -5.05
C GLU A 147 0.46 -12.79 -5.85
N PRO A 148 0.38 -12.24 -7.08
CA PRO A 148 1.59 -11.91 -7.85
C PRO A 148 2.46 -10.85 -7.15
N ILE A 149 1.83 -9.85 -6.52
CA ILE A 149 2.51 -8.77 -5.80
C ILE A 149 3.18 -9.31 -4.54
N ILE A 150 2.50 -10.22 -3.82
CA ILE A 150 3.03 -10.85 -2.62
C ILE A 150 4.24 -11.72 -2.95
N GLN A 151 4.20 -12.50 -4.03
CA GLN A 151 5.36 -13.30 -4.44
C GLN A 151 6.54 -12.41 -4.84
N ALA A 152 6.29 -11.36 -5.62
CA ALA A 152 7.32 -10.38 -5.95
C ALA A 152 7.91 -9.71 -4.70
N TYR A 153 7.07 -9.34 -3.72
CA TYR A 153 7.51 -8.78 -2.45
C TYR A 153 8.49 -9.72 -1.74
N LYS A 154 8.15 -11.01 -1.61
CA LYS A 154 9.01 -12.01 -0.97
C LYS A 154 10.35 -12.16 -1.69
N GLU A 155 10.34 -12.29 -3.01
CA GLU A 155 11.55 -12.40 -3.82
C GLU A 155 12.48 -11.19 -3.65
N LEU A 156 11.91 -9.99 -3.60
CA LEU A 156 12.67 -8.75 -3.41
C LEU A 156 13.26 -8.64 -2.00
N VAL A 157 12.49 -9.04 -0.99
CA VAL A 157 13.01 -9.14 0.38
C VAL A 157 14.20 -10.11 0.41
N LEU A 158 14.10 -11.28 -0.22
CA LEU A 158 15.22 -12.24 -0.29
C LEU A 158 16.44 -11.68 -1.01
N LYS A 159 16.26 -11.06 -2.18
CA LYS A 159 17.36 -10.43 -2.95
C LYS A 159 18.08 -9.33 -2.19
N THR A 160 17.38 -8.61 -1.33
CA THR A 160 17.98 -7.60 -0.44
C THR A 160 19.03 -8.21 0.49
N TYR A 161 18.95 -9.52 0.77
CA TYR A 161 19.89 -10.25 1.63
C TYR A 161 20.85 -11.19 0.89
N GLU A 162 20.59 -11.53 -0.37
CA GLU A 162 21.53 -12.31 -1.19
C GLU A 162 22.76 -11.50 -1.63
N ILE A 163 22.72 -10.16 -1.52
CA ILE A 163 23.91 -9.31 -1.68
C ILE A 163 24.56 -9.11 -0.30
N LYS A 164 25.29 -10.12 0.16
CA LYS A 164 26.30 -10.00 1.22
C LYS A 164 27.58 -10.73 0.83
#